data_AF-A0AAD4VF08-F1
#
_entry.id   AF-A0AAD4VF08-F1
#
_cell.length_a   1.000
_cell.length_b   1.000
_cell.length_c   1.000
_cell.angle_alpha   90.00
_cell.angle_beta   90.00
_cell.angle_gamma   90.00
#
_symmetry.space_group_name_H-M   'P 1'
#
loop_
_entity.id
_entity.type
_entity.pdbx_description
1 polymer ?
#
loop_
_entity_poly.entity_id
_entity_poly.type
_entity_poly.pdbx_seq_one_letter_code
_entity_poly.pdbx_strand_id
1 'polypeptide(L)'
;MFTLRAAVMWTVNDFPAYAIVSGWSTKGYMACPVCKEDVTSGWHAGKVCYLGHRRWLPWDHEWREKDKEFDGNTERRLRPREWSGDEILEQLNRLDFAPFEKTVSRTRPSTHMSWTHKPMLFELPYWSKLKLRHNLDVMHVEKNVFDTLVGTILDIEGKTKDTIKARLDLERMGIRRGLWMNRDSDKARRDLAFFSIKTSLSFSSF
;
A
#
# COMPACT_ATOMS: atom_id res chain seq x y z
N MET A 1 -11.67 40.18 26.75
CA MET A 1 -11.25 39.69 25.42
C MET A 1 -10.19 38.62 25.65
N PHE A 2 -10.42 37.37 25.24
CA PHE A 2 -9.43 36.29 25.39
C PHE A 2 -8.73 36.05 24.05
N THR A 3 -7.44 35.74 24.09
CA THR A 3 -6.66 35.39 22.90
C THR A 3 -6.68 33.87 22.73
N LEU A 4 -7.40 33.38 21.73
CA LEU A 4 -7.35 31.98 21.34
C LEU A 4 -6.12 31.72 20.47
N ARG A 5 -5.37 30.65 20.76
CA ARG A 5 -4.30 30.14 19.91
C ARG A 5 -4.63 28.70 19.52
N ALA A 6 -4.47 28.36 18.25
CA ALA A 6 -4.69 27.02 17.73
C ALA A 6 -3.45 26.53 16.99
N ALA A 7 -3.19 25.23 17.06
CA ALA A 7 -2.12 24.57 16.32
C ALA A 7 -2.63 23.25 15.74
N VAL A 8 -2.20 22.91 14.52
CA VAL A 8 -2.54 21.65 13.87
C VAL A 8 -1.49 20.62 14.27
N MET A 9 -1.89 19.56 14.97
CA MET A 9 -0.96 18.53 15.43
C MET A 9 -0.70 17.46 14.37
N TRP A 10 -1.75 16.98 13.70
CA TRP A 10 -1.68 16.02 12.61
C TRP A 10 -2.99 16.02 11.82
N THR A 11 -2.98 15.42 10.64
CA THR A 11 -4.18 15.17 9.83
C THR A 11 -4.49 13.67 9.80
N VAL A 12 -5.75 13.27 9.94
CA VAL A 12 -6.19 11.88 9.76
C VAL A 12 -6.98 11.80 8.46
N ASN A 13 -6.52 11.00 7.50
CA ASN A 13 -7.12 10.93 6.17
C ASN A 13 -7.13 9.50 5.64
N ASP A 14 -8.09 9.16 4.78
CA ASP A 14 -7.98 7.96 3.97
C ASP A 14 -6.80 8.05 2.98
N PHE A 15 -6.42 6.94 2.35
CA PHE A 15 -5.24 6.90 1.48
C PHE A 15 -5.34 7.81 0.23
N PRO A 16 -6.52 7.97 -0.42
CA PRO A 16 -6.71 8.98 -1.46
C PRO A 16 -6.56 10.42 -0.98
N ALA A 17 -7.21 10.83 0.13
CA ALA A 17 -7.11 12.19 0.64
C ALA A 17 -5.71 12.49 1.19
N TYR A 18 -5.00 11.48 1.71
CA TYR A 18 -3.60 11.59 2.09
C TYR A 18 -2.74 12.16 0.95
N ALA A 19 -3.00 11.79 -0.30
CA ALA A 19 -2.25 12.28 -1.45
C ALA A 19 -2.36 13.81 -1.63
N ILE A 20 -3.56 14.32 -1.36
CA ILE A 20 -3.87 15.75 -1.45
C ILE A 20 -3.23 16.47 -0.28
N VAL A 21 -3.39 15.97 0.95
CA VAL A 21 -2.92 16.67 2.15
C VAL A 21 -1.39 16.63 2.29
N SER A 22 -0.76 15.54 1.86
CA SER A 22 0.70 15.36 1.96
C SER A 22 1.47 15.83 0.73
N GLY A 23 0.83 16.02 -0.42
CA GLY A 23 1.52 16.29 -1.69
C GLY A 23 2.19 15.08 -2.33
N TRP A 24 2.27 13.94 -1.64
CA TRP A 24 2.86 12.71 -2.17
C TRP A 24 1.85 11.93 -3.01
N SER A 25 2.24 11.51 -4.23
CA SER A 25 1.37 10.67 -5.05
C SER A 25 1.15 9.31 -4.39
N THR A 26 -0.11 8.93 -4.18
CA THR A 26 -0.47 7.59 -3.68
C THR A 26 -0.83 6.62 -4.81
N LYS A 27 -0.38 6.92 -6.04
CA LYS A 27 -0.64 6.10 -7.24
C LYS A 27 0.66 5.59 -7.86
N GLY A 28 0.61 4.40 -8.46
CA GLY A 28 1.74 3.81 -9.17
C GLY A 28 2.77 3.17 -8.24
N TYR A 29 3.94 2.83 -8.78
CA TYR A 29 4.96 2.03 -8.09
C TYR A 29 5.57 2.69 -6.85
N MET A 30 5.42 4.01 -6.68
CA MET A 30 5.99 4.80 -5.58
C MET A 30 4.94 5.41 -4.64
N ALA A 31 3.79 4.75 -4.47
CA ALA A 31 2.71 5.31 -3.67
C ALA A 31 2.97 5.43 -2.17
N CYS A 32 3.93 4.67 -1.62
CA CYS A 32 4.16 4.63 -0.17
C CYS A 32 4.85 5.92 0.29
N PRO A 33 4.19 6.79 1.08
CA PRO A 33 4.78 8.06 1.51
C PRO A 33 5.86 7.90 2.58
N VAL A 34 5.90 6.73 3.24
CA VAL A 34 6.87 6.35 4.27
C VAL A 34 8.14 5.79 3.62
N CYS A 35 8.01 4.77 2.77
CA CYS A 35 9.17 4.16 2.10
C CYS A 35 9.77 5.07 1.02
N LYS A 36 8.95 5.92 0.38
CA LYS A 36 9.36 6.80 -0.73
C LYS A 36 10.09 6.05 -1.84
N GLU A 37 11.34 6.41 -2.09
CA GLU A 37 12.24 5.79 -3.08
C GLU A 37 12.64 4.36 -2.73
N ASP A 38 12.54 3.98 -1.45
CA ASP A 38 12.89 2.65 -0.92
C ASP A 38 11.67 1.71 -0.87
N VAL A 39 10.65 2.00 -1.68
CA VAL A 39 9.46 1.17 -1.84
C VAL A 39 9.78 -0.09 -2.65
N THR A 40 9.30 -1.24 -2.20
CA THR A 40 9.31 -2.46 -3.00
C THR A 40 7.92 -2.64 -3.58
N SER A 41 7.78 -2.55 -4.90
CA SER A 41 6.51 -2.73 -5.59
C SER A 41 6.66 -3.56 -6.85
N GLY A 42 5.58 -4.22 -7.25
CA GLY A 42 5.55 -5.12 -8.41
C GLY A 42 4.16 -5.15 -9.03
N TRP A 43 4.08 -5.59 -10.28
CA TRP A 43 2.81 -5.78 -10.97
C TRP A 43 2.32 -7.21 -10.80
N HIS A 44 1.24 -7.39 -10.05
CA HIS A 44 0.63 -8.68 -9.75
C HIS A 44 -0.90 -8.58 -9.82
N ALA A 45 -1.53 -9.63 -10.35
CA ALA A 45 -2.96 -9.80 -10.55
C ALA A 45 -3.63 -8.62 -11.30
N GLY A 46 -2.87 -7.97 -12.19
CA GLY A 46 -3.34 -6.78 -12.95
C GLY A 46 -3.35 -5.49 -12.14
N LYS A 47 -2.60 -5.42 -11.03
CA LYS A 47 -2.49 -4.23 -10.17
C LYS A 47 -1.05 -4.03 -9.72
N VAL A 48 -0.74 -2.80 -9.29
CA VAL A 48 0.48 -2.53 -8.53
C VAL A 48 0.27 -3.02 -7.10
N CYS A 49 1.15 -3.89 -6.64
CA CYS A 49 1.19 -4.41 -5.29
C CYS A 49 2.46 -3.92 -4.60
N TYR A 50 2.35 -3.59 -3.31
CA TYR A 50 3.50 -3.17 -2.49
C TYR A 50 3.94 -4.36 -1.63
N LEU A 51 5.20 -4.75 -1.81
CA LEU A 51 5.86 -5.87 -1.14
C LEU A 51 6.87 -5.34 -0.12
N GLY A 52 7.62 -6.24 0.53
CA GLY A 52 8.66 -5.84 1.49
C GLY A 52 8.14 -5.28 2.81
N HIS A 53 6.87 -5.51 3.17
CA HIS A 53 6.32 -5.15 4.48
C HIS A 53 7.08 -5.82 5.65
N ARG A 54 7.72 -6.97 5.39
CA ARG A 54 8.54 -7.70 6.37
C ARG A 54 9.75 -6.91 6.88
N ARG A 55 10.16 -5.84 6.19
CA ARG A 55 11.22 -4.91 6.64
C ARG A 55 10.90 -4.20 7.96
N TRP A 56 9.62 -4.12 8.31
CA TRP A 56 9.14 -3.48 9.54
C TRP A 56 9.12 -4.44 10.74
N LEU A 57 9.32 -5.74 10.54
CA LEU A 57 9.39 -6.73 11.62
C LEU A 57 10.73 -6.61 12.37
N PRO A 58 10.82 -7.07 13.64
CA PRO A 58 12.10 -7.24 14.33
C PRO A 58 13.12 -8.06 13.53
N TRP A 59 14.42 -7.87 13.77
CA TRP A 59 15.49 -8.50 12.99
C TRP A 59 15.49 -10.03 13.11
N ASP A 60 15.17 -10.53 14.29
CA ASP A 60 15.07 -11.94 14.69
C ASP A 60 13.71 -12.57 14.38
N HIS A 61 12.79 -11.83 13.76
CA HIS A 61 11.45 -12.32 13.48
C HIS A 61 11.46 -13.42 12.39
N GLU A 62 10.94 -14.61 12.70
CA GLU A 62 10.97 -15.80 11.83
C GLU A 62 10.47 -15.55 10.40
N TRP A 63 9.43 -14.71 10.25
CA TRP A 63 8.86 -14.38 8.93
C TRP A 63 9.85 -13.71 7.98
N ARG A 64 10.95 -13.12 8.47
CA ARG A 64 12.02 -12.61 7.61
C ARG A 64 12.72 -13.73 6.83
N GLU A 65 12.80 -14.93 7.39
CA GLU A 65 13.43 -16.10 6.76
C GLU A 65 12.51 -16.85 5.78
N LYS A 66 11.19 -16.70 5.93
CA LYS A 66 10.17 -17.46 5.19
C LYS A 66 9.97 -17.03 3.74
N ASP A 67 11.00 -17.08 2.91
CA ASP A 67 10.97 -16.70 1.49
C ASP A 67 9.77 -17.27 0.70
N LYS A 68 9.57 -18.59 0.74
CA LYS A 68 8.56 -19.33 -0.04
C LYS A 68 7.12 -19.06 0.40
N GLU A 69 6.91 -18.59 1.63
CA GLU A 69 5.59 -18.22 2.14
C GLU A 69 5.22 -16.78 1.74
N PHE A 70 6.18 -15.91 1.43
CA PHE A 70 5.96 -14.50 1.11
C PHE A 70 6.27 -14.19 -0.36
N ASP A 71 7.33 -13.44 -0.64
CA ASP A 71 7.67 -12.90 -1.96
C ASP A 71 8.88 -13.59 -2.62
N GLY A 72 9.28 -14.76 -2.11
CA GLY A 72 10.36 -15.58 -2.67
C GLY A 72 11.76 -15.13 -2.27
N ASN A 73 11.89 -14.14 -1.39
CA ASN A 73 13.19 -13.65 -0.92
C ASN A 73 13.31 -13.75 0.61
N THR A 74 14.51 -13.93 1.13
CA THR A 74 14.79 -13.73 2.55
C THR A 74 14.94 -12.23 2.83
N GLU A 75 14.27 -11.71 3.85
CA GLU A 75 14.28 -10.27 4.15
C GLU A 75 15.41 -9.90 5.11
N ARG A 76 16.56 -9.55 4.53
CA ARG A 76 17.75 -9.07 5.26
C ARG A 76 17.90 -7.54 5.27
N ARG A 77 17.00 -6.81 4.61
CA ARG A 77 17.11 -5.35 4.53
C ARG A 77 16.67 -4.71 5.85
N LEU A 78 17.25 -3.55 6.13
CA LEU A 78 16.82 -2.69 7.20
C LEU A 78 15.45 -2.08 6.88
N ARG A 79 14.77 -1.60 7.92
CA ARG A 79 13.58 -0.76 7.77
C ARG A 79 13.90 0.44 6.85
N PRO A 80 12.94 0.90 6.03
CA PRO A 80 13.13 2.13 5.26
C PRO A 80 13.55 3.30 6.16
N ARG A 81 14.39 4.19 5.62
CA ARG A 81 14.83 5.39 6.32
C ARG A 81 13.63 6.27 6.67
N GLU A 82 13.64 6.81 7.89
CA GLU A 82 12.70 7.85 8.29
C GLU A 82 13.13 9.21 7.75
N TRP A 83 12.20 9.93 7.13
CA TRP A 83 12.42 11.28 6.62
C TRP A 83 11.96 12.31 7.63
N SER A 84 12.86 13.21 8.02
CA SER A 84 12.49 14.36 8.84
C SER A 84 11.61 15.33 8.05
N GLY A 85 10.80 16.13 8.75
CA GLY A 85 9.98 17.13 8.05
C GLY A 85 10.81 18.25 7.45
N ASP A 86 11.98 18.55 8.01
CA ASP A 86 12.91 19.55 7.46
C ASP A 86 13.52 19.08 6.13
N GLU A 87 13.96 17.81 6.05
CA GLU A 87 14.45 17.23 4.78
C GLU A 87 13.35 17.21 3.71
N ILE A 88 12.11 16.89 4.09
CA ILE A 88 10.97 16.93 3.16
C ILE A 88 10.71 18.36 2.70
N LEU A 89 10.75 19.34 3.61
CA LEU A 89 10.57 20.75 3.26
C LEU A 89 11.68 21.22 2.30
N GLU A 90 12.92 20.82 2.54
CA GLU A 90 14.04 21.12 1.65
C GLU A 90 13.83 20.51 0.25
N GLN A 91 13.39 19.25 0.16
CA GLN A 91 13.02 18.63 -1.12
C GLN A 91 11.92 19.41 -1.83
N LEU A 92 10.85 19.76 -1.12
CA LEU A 92 9.73 20.51 -1.68
C LEU A 92 10.15 21.90 -2.17
N ASN A 93 11.08 22.57 -1.47
CA ASN A 93 11.58 23.88 -1.87
C ASN A 93 12.48 23.84 -3.12
N ARG A 94 13.07 22.68 -3.45
CA ARG A 94 13.88 22.48 -4.65
C ARG A 94 13.04 22.15 -5.89
N LEU A 95 11.74 21.93 -5.72
CA LEU A 95 10.83 21.55 -6.80
C LEU A 95 9.98 22.75 -7.22
N ASP A 96 10.02 23.06 -8.51
CA ASP A 96 9.10 24.01 -9.11
C ASP A 96 7.76 23.33 -9.37
N PHE A 97 6.75 23.70 -8.58
CA PHE A 97 5.37 23.27 -8.78
C PHE A 97 4.66 24.28 -9.68
N ALA A 98 4.10 23.81 -10.79
CA ALA A 98 3.26 24.65 -11.65
C ALA A 98 2.08 25.22 -10.83
N PRO A 99 1.70 26.49 -11.05
CA PRO A 99 0.52 27.09 -10.42
C PRO A 99 -0.74 26.27 -10.68
N PHE A 100 -1.66 26.29 -9.71
CA PHE A 100 -2.93 25.55 -9.73
C PHE A 100 -3.94 26.21 -10.70
N GLU A 101 -3.57 26.38 -11.98
CA GLU A 101 -4.45 26.91 -13.02
C GLU A 101 -4.71 25.90 -14.15
N LYS A 102 -5.82 26.16 -14.84
CA LYS A 102 -6.71 25.20 -15.48
C LYS A 102 -6.08 24.40 -16.64
N THR A 103 -6.49 23.15 -16.74
CA THR A 103 -6.55 22.34 -17.97
C THR A 103 -5.24 22.16 -18.73
N VAL A 104 -4.22 21.59 -18.10
CA VAL A 104 -3.13 20.94 -18.84
C VAL A 104 -2.80 19.61 -18.15
N SER A 105 -2.67 18.55 -18.95
CA SER A 105 -2.10 17.27 -18.53
C SER A 105 -0.94 17.53 -17.57
N ARG A 106 -1.06 17.04 -16.32
CA ARG A 106 -0.05 17.22 -15.27
C ARG A 106 1.27 16.61 -15.72
N THR A 107 2.09 17.37 -16.43
CA THR A 107 3.47 16.98 -16.72
C THR A 107 4.15 16.92 -15.37
N ARG A 108 4.41 15.70 -14.89
CA ARG A 108 5.10 15.47 -13.62
C ARG A 108 6.42 16.25 -13.67
N PRO A 109 6.87 16.85 -12.56
CA PRO A 109 8.24 17.31 -12.46
C PRO A 109 9.14 16.19 -13.00
N SER A 110 10.07 16.52 -13.90
CA SER A 110 10.99 15.55 -14.52
C SER A 110 11.98 14.95 -13.51
N THR A 111 11.94 15.43 -12.27
CA THR A 111 12.66 14.89 -11.14
C THR A 111 12.04 13.58 -10.67
N HIS A 112 12.90 12.63 -10.32
CA HIS A 112 12.60 11.23 -9.94
C HIS A 112 11.68 11.06 -8.71
N MET A 113 11.00 12.11 -8.25
CA MET A 113 10.26 12.15 -6.99
C MET A 113 8.74 12.16 -7.23
N SER A 114 8.00 11.42 -6.41
CA SER A 114 6.53 11.29 -6.53
C SER A 114 5.74 12.48 -5.97
N TRP A 115 6.37 13.64 -5.81
CA TRP A 115 5.72 14.86 -5.33
C TRP A 115 4.82 15.46 -6.40
N THR A 116 3.60 15.83 -6.02
CA THR A 116 2.58 16.35 -6.94
C THR A 116 2.34 17.86 -6.78
N HIS A 117 2.59 18.38 -5.58
CA HIS A 117 2.49 19.79 -5.20
C HIS A 117 3.15 19.98 -3.83
N LYS A 118 3.40 21.24 -3.45
CA LYS A 118 3.79 21.62 -2.09
C LYS A 118 2.55 21.78 -1.21
N PRO A 119 2.43 21.04 -0.10
CA PRO A 119 1.28 21.20 0.80
C PRO A 119 1.31 22.54 1.52
N MET A 120 0.14 23.18 1.61
CA MET A 120 -0.03 24.45 2.36
C MET A 120 0.33 24.32 3.84
N LEU A 121 0.23 23.12 4.42
CA LEU A 121 0.60 22.88 5.82
C LEU A 121 2.09 23.18 6.10
N PHE A 122 2.96 23.11 5.08
CA PHE A 122 4.36 23.51 5.21
C PHE A 122 4.59 25.03 5.28
N GLU A 123 3.54 25.85 5.11
CA GLU A 123 3.59 27.29 5.43
C GLU A 123 3.58 27.55 6.94
N LEU A 124 3.10 26.58 7.74
CA LEU A 124 3.12 26.67 9.19
C LEU A 124 4.57 26.46 9.69
N PRO A 125 5.17 27.41 10.43
CA PRO A 125 6.60 27.37 10.80
C PRO A 125 7.04 26.13 11.59
N TYR A 126 6.09 25.50 12.31
CA TYR A 126 6.36 24.32 13.14
C TYR A 126 6.05 23.00 12.44
N TRP A 127 5.42 22.99 11.27
CA TRP A 127 4.93 21.76 10.64
C TRP A 127 6.05 20.78 10.30
N SER A 128 7.20 21.28 9.83
CA SER A 128 8.38 20.45 9.55
C SER A 128 8.97 19.79 10.80
N LYS A 129 8.68 20.34 11.98
CA LYS A 129 9.17 19.82 13.28
C LYS A 129 8.28 18.71 13.84
N LEU A 130 7.06 18.54 13.35
CA LEU A 130 6.15 17.49 13.78
C LEU A 130 6.62 16.14 13.22
N LYS A 131 6.82 15.14 14.09
CA LYS A 131 7.17 13.77 13.68
C LYS A 131 6.01 13.08 12.94
N LEU A 132 4.80 13.21 13.47
CA LEU A 132 3.58 12.62 12.91
C LEU A 132 2.73 13.73 12.28
N ARG A 133 2.84 13.92 10.96
CA ARG A 133 2.12 14.97 10.21
C ARG A 133 0.81 14.47 9.61
N HIS A 134 0.90 13.30 8.97
CA HIS A 134 -0.21 12.71 8.23
C HIS A 134 -0.41 11.27 8.68
N ASN A 135 -1.55 11.02 9.30
CA ASN A 135 -1.99 9.72 9.78
C ASN A 135 -3.04 9.17 8.81
N LEU A 136 -3.02 7.85 8.63
CA LEU A 136 -4.05 7.16 7.87
C LEU A 136 -5.27 6.91 8.76
N ASP A 137 -6.45 7.09 8.18
CA ASP A 137 -7.70 6.73 8.83
C ASP A 137 -7.81 5.20 8.91
N VAL A 138 -7.60 4.70 10.12
CA VAL A 138 -7.58 3.27 10.43
C VAL A 138 -8.94 2.63 10.18
N MET A 139 -10.05 3.33 10.40
CA MET A 139 -11.39 2.75 10.24
C MET A 139 -11.63 2.27 8.81
N HIS A 140 -11.27 3.09 7.82
CA HIS A 140 -11.42 2.74 6.41
C HIS A 140 -10.43 1.65 6.00
N VAL A 141 -9.22 1.66 6.54
CA VAL A 141 -8.20 0.64 6.25
C VAL A 141 -8.62 -0.72 6.80
N GLU A 142 -9.03 -0.79 8.07
CA GLU A 142 -9.43 -2.02 8.74
C GLU A 142 -10.64 -2.65 8.05
N LYS A 143 -11.67 -1.86 7.73
CA LYS A 143 -12.83 -2.34 6.98
C LYS A 143 -12.42 -2.98 5.65
N ASN A 144 -11.56 -2.31 4.88
CA ASN A 144 -11.11 -2.81 3.58
C ASN A 144 -10.29 -4.09 3.69
N VAL A 145 -9.42 -4.19 4.71
CA VAL A 145 -8.61 -5.39 4.99
C VAL A 145 -9.51 -6.54 5.42
N PHE A 146 -10.45 -6.29 6.34
CA PHE A 146 -11.39 -7.29 6.83
C PHE A 146 -12.28 -7.85 5.71
N ASP A 147 -12.92 -6.97 4.94
CA ASP A 147 -13.76 -7.37 3.80
C ASP A 147 -12.98 -8.22 2.77
N THR A 148 -11.71 -7.87 2.56
CA THR A 148 -10.80 -8.60 1.67
C THR A 148 -10.45 -9.99 2.23
N LEU A 149 -10.13 -10.08 3.51
CA LEU A 149 -9.80 -11.35 4.17
C LEU A 149 -11.01 -12.28 4.18
N VAL A 150 -12.17 -11.79 4.64
CA VAL A 150 -13.41 -12.57 4.68
C VAL A 150 -13.81 -13.03 3.28
N GLY A 151 -13.78 -12.14 2.29
CA GLY A 151 -14.09 -12.48 0.90
C GLY A 151 -13.17 -13.56 0.32
N THR A 152 -11.90 -13.60 0.76
CA THR A 152 -10.91 -14.58 0.30
C THR A 152 -11.04 -15.92 1.03
N ILE A 153 -11.27 -15.91 2.34
CA ILE A 153 -11.44 -17.13 3.16
C ILE A 153 -12.74 -17.83 2.80
N LEU A 154 -13.83 -17.10 2.57
CA LEU A 154 -15.13 -17.67 2.21
C LEU A 154 -15.29 -17.93 0.70
N ASP A 155 -14.24 -17.67 -0.09
CA ASP A 155 -14.23 -17.83 -1.55
C ASP A 155 -15.44 -17.19 -2.26
N ILE A 156 -15.86 -16.01 -1.79
CA ILE A 156 -17.04 -15.33 -2.29
C ILE A 156 -16.74 -14.80 -3.70
N GLU A 157 -17.56 -15.21 -4.68
CA GLU A 157 -17.42 -14.78 -6.06
C GLU A 157 -17.41 -13.25 -6.17
N GLY A 158 -16.43 -12.72 -6.91
CA GLY A 158 -16.21 -11.28 -7.07
C GLY A 158 -15.53 -10.56 -5.90
N LYS A 159 -15.45 -11.16 -4.70
CA LYS A 159 -14.76 -10.57 -3.53
C LYS A 159 -13.42 -11.23 -3.20
N THR A 160 -13.26 -12.51 -3.52
CA THR A 160 -12.01 -13.26 -3.27
C THR A 160 -10.79 -12.65 -3.98
N LYS A 161 -9.64 -12.63 -3.30
CA LYS A 161 -8.35 -12.25 -3.91
C LYS A 161 -7.59 -13.45 -4.47
N ASP A 162 -8.03 -14.67 -4.20
CA ASP A 162 -7.50 -15.88 -4.83
C ASP A 162 -8.09 -16.03 -6.24
N THR A 163 -7.56 -15.23 -7.17
CA THR A 163 -7.97 -15.21 -8.56
C THR A 163 -7.03 -16.04 -9.42
N ILE A 164 -7.49 -16.46 -10.61
CA ILE A 164 -6.64 -17.17 -11.59
C ILE A 164 -5.35 -16.39 -11.89
N LYS A 165 -5.45 -15.06 -12.06
CA LYS A 165 -4.29 -14.20 -12.28
C LYS A 165 -3.32 -14.25 -11.11
N ALA A 166 -3.82 -14.18 -9.87
CA ALA A 166 -2.99 -14.29 -8.68
C ALA A 166 -2.24 -15.63 -8.62
N ARG A 167 -2.87 -16.74 -9.02
CA ARG A 167 -2.21 -18.06 -9.06
C ARG A 167 -1.13 -18.17 -10.12
N LEU A 168 -1.37 -17.60 -11.31
CA LEU A 168 -0.35 -17.51 -12.35
C LEU A 168 0.85 -16.68 -11.89
N ASP A 169 0.62 -15.61 -11.13
CA ASP A 169 1.71 -14.83 -10.55
C ASP A 169 2.47 -15.61 -9.47
N LEU A 170 1.79 -16.39 -8.61
CA LEU A 170 2.46 -17.28 -7.65
C LEU A 170 3.35 -18.31 -8.36
N GLU A 171 2.88 -18.88 -9.47
CA GLU A 171 3.66 -19.79 -10.31
C GLU A 171 4.86 -19.10 -10.95
N ARG A 172 4.66 -17.91 -11.54
CA ARG A 172 5.73 -17.09 -12.11
C ARG A 172 6.79 -16.69 -11.07
N MET A 173 6.36 -16.41 -9.85
CA MET A 173 7.24 -16.06 -8.74
C MET A 173 7.91 -17.30 -8.10
N GLY A 174 7.49 -18.52 -8.46
CA GLY A 174 8.08 -19.75 -7.93
C GLY A 174 7.71 -20.05 -6.47
N ILE A 175 6.68 -19.40 -5.93
CA ILE A 175 6.28 -19.47 -4.52
C ILE A 175 4.96 -20.21 -4.33
N ARG A 176 4.71 -20.74 -3.13
CA ARG A 176 3.44 -21.39 -2.74
C ARG A 176 2.92 -22.43 -3.77
N ARG A 177 3.74 -23.43 -4.12
CA ARG A 177 3.41 -24.47 -5.11
C ARG A 177 2.04 -25.13 -4.94
N GLY A 178 1.60 -25.32 -3.70
CA GLY A 178 0.29 -25.88 -3.40
C GLY A 178 -0.91 -25.02 -3.81
N LEU A 179 -0.69 -23.77 -4.24
CA LEU A 179 -1.72 -22.86 -4.73
C LEU A 179 -1.65 -22.65 -6.26
N TRP A 180 -0.80 -23.38 -6.97
CA TRP A 180 -0.69 -23.24 -8.42
C TRP A 180 -1.95 -23.76 -9.13
N MET A 181 -2.10 -23.39 -10.40
CA MET A 181 -3.20 -23.90 -11.22
C MET A 181 -2.97 -25.38 -11.50
N ASN A 182 -4.02 -26.19 -11.34
CA ASN A 182 -3.95 -27.60 -11.70
C ASN A 182 -4.12 -27.73 -13.22
N ARG A 183 -3.17 -28.40 -13.88
CA ARG A 183 -3.14 -28.63 -15.33
C ARG A 183 -3.63 -30.04 -15.73
N ASP A 184 -4.04 -30.86 -14.76
CA ASP A 184 -4.39 -32.27 -14.97
C ASP A 184 -5.78 -32.47 -15.63
N SER A 185 -6.58 -31.42 -15.79
CA SER A 185 -7.83 -31.45 -16.55
C SER A 185 -7.75 -30.58 -17.80
N ASP A 186 -8.43 -30.96 -18.89
CA ASP A 186 -8.55 -30.23 -20.18
C ASP A 186 -8.88 -28.73 -20.08
N LYS A 187 -9.25 -28.26 -18.88
CA LYS A 187 -9.35 -26.84 -18.51
C LYS A 187 -8.50 -26.62 -17.27
N ALA A 188 -7.63 -25.60 -17.30
CA ALA A 188 -6.91 -25.14 -16.12
C ALA A 188 -7.92 -24.78 -15.02
N ARG A 189 -7.91 -25.53 -13.92
CA ARG A 189 -8.86 -25.35 -12.81
C ARG A 189 -8.15 -24.80 -11.58
N ARG A 190 -8.88 -23.95 -10.88
CA ARG A 190 -8.48 -23.38 -9.59
C ARG A 190 -9.05 -24.28 -8.48
N ASP A 191 -8.19 -25.10 -7.87
CA ASP A 191 -8.58 -25.90 -6.70
C ASP A 191 -8.86 -25.00 -5.49
N LEU A 192 -9.73 -25.40 -4.56
CA LEU A 192 -9.98 -24.59 -3.36
C LEU A 192 -8.68 -24.46 -2.53
N ALA A 193 -8.32 -23.23 -2.16
CA ALA A 193 -7.11 -22.99 -1.38
C ALA A 193 -7.23 -23.58 0.03
N PHE A 194 -6.10 -23.97 0.64
CA PHE A 194 -6.08 -24.60 1.98
C PHE A 194 -6.65 -23.71 3.09
N PHE A 195 -6.65 -22.39 2.90
CA PHE A 195 -7.19 -21.40 3.85
C PHE A 195 -8.65 -21.06 3.58
N SER A 196 -9.24 -21.59 2.51
CA SER A 196 -10.63 -21.33 2.18
C SER A 196 -11.55 -22.32 2.90
N ILE A 197 -12.61 -21.80 3.50
CA ILE A 197 -13.61 -22.60 4.20
C ILE A 197 -14.67 -23.01 3.18
N LYS A 198 -14.96 -24.31 3.07
CA LYS A 198 -16.10 -24.78 2.29
C LYS A 198 -17.38 -24.24 2.90
N THR A 199 -18.07 -23.36 2.20
CA THR A 199 -19.46 -23.00 2.49
C THR A 199 -20.37 -24.15 2.06
N SER A 200 -20.35 -25.26 2.81
CA SER A 200 -21.41 -26.26 2.73
C SER A 200 -22.63 -25.73 3.50
N LEU A 201 -23.26 -24.68 2.97
CA LEU A 201 -24.62 -24.34 3.34
C LEU A 201 -25.53 -24.90 2.24
N SER A 202 -25.80 -26.21 2.34
CA SER A 202 -27.09 -26.71 1.90
C SER A 202 -28.13 -26.05 2.81
N PHE A 203 -28.66 -24.89 2.41
CA PHE A 203 -29.97 -24.49 2.89
C PHE A 203 -30.95 -25.50 2.27
N SER A 204 -31.15 -26.62 2.95
CA SER A 204 -32.35 -27.42 2.79
C SER A 204 -33.49 -26.55 3.30
N SER A 205 -34.22 -25.95 2.36
CA SER A 205 -35.51 -25.32 2.62
C SER A 205 -36.39 -26.32 3.39
N PHE A 206 -36.81 -25.94 4.59
CA PHE A 206 -37.97 -26.52 5.27
C PHE A 206 -39.04 -25.42 5.36
#